data_AF-L7W979-F1
#
_entry.id   AF-L7W979-F1
#
_cell.length_a   1.000
_cell.length_b   1.000
_cell.length_c   1.000
_cell.angle_alpha   90.00
_cell.angle_beta   90.00
_cell.angle_gamma   90.00
#
_symmetry.space_group_name_H-M   'P 1'
#
loop_
_entity.id
_entity.type
_entity.pdbx_description
1 polymer ?
#
loop_
_entity_poly.entity_id
_entity_poly.type
_entity_poly.pdbx_seq_one_letter_code
_entity_poly.pdbx_strand_id
1 'polypeptide(L)' 'MHALLLEDSTFLDIIGFLGGSGLFLVLGILLIIVVIYNKYKRRR' A
#
# COMPACT_ATOMS: atom_id res chain seq x y z
N MET A 1 -14.11 19.48 19.70
CA MET A 1 -14.77 18.17 19.89
C MET A 1 -15.09 17.44 18.58
N HIS A 2 -15.37 18.11 17.45
CA HIS A 2 -15.57 17.44 16.15
C HIS A 2 -14.28 16.98 15.43
N ALA A 3 -13.14 17.65 15.64
CA ALA A 3 -11.89 17.31 14.95
C ALA A 3 -11.28 15.96 15.41
N LEU A 4 -11.43 15.60 16.69
CA LEU A 4 -10.91 14.34 17.24
C LEU A 4 -11.67 13.10 16.72
N LEU A 5 -12.98 13.20 16.49
CA LEU A 5 -13.77 12.10 15.91
C LEU A 5 -13.50 11.89 14.42
N LEU A 6 -13.08 12.94 13.70
CA LEU A 6 -12.70 12.86 12.29
C LEU A 6 -11.38 12.07 12.14
N GLU A 7 -10.40 12.33 13.00
CA GLU A 7 -9.10 11.66 12.97
C GLU A 7 -9.24 10.13 13.15
N ASP A 8 -10.04 9.69 14.12
CA ASP A 8 -10.29 8.27 14.37
C ASP A 8 -10.96 7.55 13.18
N SER A 9 -11.95 8.20 12.54
CA SER A 9 -12.63 7.61 11.38
C SER A 9 -11.70 7.41 10.18
N THR A 10 -10.85 8.40 9.89
CA THR A 10 -9.87 8.29 8.81
C THR A 10 -8.83 7.23 9.08
N PHE A 11 -8.43 7.05 10.34
CA PHE A 11 -7.45 6.03 10.72
C PHE A 11 -8.02 4.61 10.54
N LEU A 12 -9.28 4.37 10.95
CA LEU A 12 -9.95 3.08 10.77
C LEU A 12 -10.18 2.74 9.29
N ASP A 13 -10.52 3.73 8.46
CA ASP A 13 -10.68 3.53 7.02
C ASP A 13 -9.36 3.18 6.33
N ILE A 14 -8.25 3.83 6.73
CA ILE A 14 -6.92 3.50 6.23
C ILE A 14 -6.51 2.09 6.64
N ILE A 15 -6.77 1.68 7.89
CA ILE A 15 -6.49 0.31 8.35
C ILE A 15 -7.36 -0.71 7.62
N GLY A 16 -8.65 -0.42 7.42
CA GLY A 16 -9.57 -1.28 6.65
C GLY A 16 -9.13 -1.43 5.19
N PHE A 17 -8.67 -0.34 4.58
CA PHE A 17 -8.06 -0.38 3.25
C PHE A 17 -6.77 -1.21 3.26
N LEU A 18 -5.87 -0.97 4.21
CA LEU A 18 -4.58 -1.67 4.30
C LEU A 18 -4.74 -3.16 4.59
N GLY A 19 -5.81 -3.60 5.25
CA GLY A 19 -6.11 -5.01 5.53
C GLY A 19 -6.90 -5.72 4.41
N GLY A 20 -7.58 -4.97 3.56
CA GLY A 20 -8.37 -5.49 2.43
C GLY A 20 -7.67 -5.27 1.08
N SER A 21 -8.22 -4.34 0.30
CA SER A 21 -7.77 -4.05 -1.07
C SER A 21 -6.36 -3.46 -1.17
N GLY A 22 -5.91 -2.75 -0.13
CA GLY A 22 -4.59 -2.14 -0.03
C GLY A 22 -3.45 -3.16 -0.01
N LEU A 23 -3.64 -4.35 0.57
CA LEU A 23 -2.63 -5.42 0.51
C LEU A 23 -2.31 -5.82 -0.92
N PHE A 24 -3.33 -5.90 -1.78
CA PHE A 24 -3.17 -6.27 -3.18
C PHE A 24 -2.40 -5.20 -3.96
N LEU A 25 -2.64 -3.92 -3.64
CA LEU A 25 -1.91 -2.80 -4.20
C LEU A 25 -0.43 -2.86 -3.82
N VAL A 26 -0.13 -3.11 -2.54
CA VAL A 26 1.24 -3.24 -2.04
C VAL A 26 1.96 -4.42 -2.71
N LEU A 27 1.30 -5.59 -2.78
CA LEU A 27 1.82 -6.77 -3.47
C LEU A 27 2.09 -6.51 -4.95
N GLY A 28 1.18 -5.83 -5.65
CA GLY A 28 1.34 -5.48 -7.06
C GLY A 28 2.54 -4.56 -7.28
N ILE A 29 2.69 -3.52 -6.46
CA ILE A 29 3.83 -2.59 -6.54
C ILE A 29 5.14 -3.32 -6.25
N LEU A 30 5.17 -4.16 -5.21
CA LEU A 30 6.35 -4.95 -4.85
C LEU A 30 6.79 -5.83 -6.03
N LEU A 31 5.82 -6.48 -6.69
CA LEU A 31 6.08 -7.37 -7.82
C LEU A 31 6.62 -6.61 -9.03
N ILE A 32 6.07 -5.43 -9.32
CA ILE A 32 6.59 -4.52 -10.37
C ILE A 32 8.05 -4.14 -10.06
N ILE A 33 8.35 -3.73 -8.83
CA ILE A 33 9.71 -3.35 -8.41
C ILE A 33 10.68 -4.52 -8.59
N VAL A 34 10.31 -5.72 -8.12
CA VAL A 34 11.16 -6.93 -8.25
C VAL A 34 11.39 -7.29 -9.71
N VAL A 35 10.36 -7.23 -10.56
CA VAL A 35 10.49 -7.50 -12.00
C VAL A 35 11.41 -6.48 -12.67
N ILE A 36 11.24 -5.19 -12.36
CA ILE A 36 12.08 -4.12 -12.89
C ILE A 36 13.53 -4.31 -12.43
N TYR A 37 13.76 -4.55 -11.15
CA TYR A 37 15.08 -4.80 -10.59
C TYR A 37 15.75 -6.01 -11.23
N ASN A 38 15.03 -7.13 -11.37
CA ASN A 38 15.55 -8.34 -12.00
C ASN A 38 15.84 -8.12 -13.49
N LYS A 39 14.99 -7.36 -14.19
CA LYS A 39 15.20 -6.98 -15.60
C LYS A 39 16.45 -6.12 -15.78
N TYR A 40 16.69 -5.15 -14.89
CA TYR A 40 17.91 -4.34 -14.92
C TYR A 40 19.15 -5.16 -14.55
N LYS A 41 19.07 -6.01 -13.53
CA LYS A 41 20.17 -6.87 -13.11
C LYS A 41 20.59 -7.86 -14.20
N ARG A 42 19.64 -8.41 -14.98
CA ARG A 42 19.92 -9.35 -16.07
C ARG A 42 20.54 -8.69 -17.31
N ARG A 43 20.42 -7.37 -17.45
CA ARG A 43 20.98 -6.62 -18.59
C ARG A 43 22.36 -6.01 -18.31
N ARG A 44 22.81 -6.00 -17.05
CA ARG A 44 24.23 -5.87 -16.72
C ARG A 44 24.85 -7.26 -16.68
#